data_AF-A0A699XC49-F1
#
_entry.id   AF-A0A699XC49-F1
#
_cell.length_a   1.000
_cell.length_b   1.000
_cell.length_c   1.000
_cell.angle_alpha   90.00
_cell.angle_beta   90.00
_cell.angle_gamma   90.00
#
_symmetry.space_group_name_H-M   'P 1'
#
loop_
_entity.id
_entity.type
_entity.pdbx_description
1 polymer ?
#
loop_
_entity_poly.entity_id
_entity_poly.type
_entity_poly.pdbx_seq_one_letter_code
_entity_poly.pdbx_strand_id
1 'polypeptide(L)'
;LANSCLFSCLLSSIEPGNVAKALRDVDWVSAMQEELDQFPRLKVWRLVLRPEGKSVIKAKWIFKNKKDESSLVIRNKAWLVAVGYSQHEGIDYDETFA
;
A
#
# COMPACT_ATOMS: atom_id res chain seq x y z
N LEU A 1 -31.23 12.20 -9.70
CA LEU A 1 -31.44 12.46 -8.26
C LEU A 1 -31.24 11.15 -7.51
N ALA A 2 -30.45 11.20 -6.43
CA ALA A 2 -30.11 10.12 -5.50
C ALA A 2 -29.29 8.94 -6.07
N ASN A 3 -27.96 9.08 -6.01
CA ASN A 3 -27.00 7.99 -5.69
C ASN A 3 -25.52 8.47 -5.72
N SER A 4 -25.20 9.74 -5.44
CA SER A 4 -23.85 10.10 -4.95
C SER A 4 -23.74 9.79 -3.45
N CYS A 5 -24.15 8.56 -3.13
CA CYS A 5 -24.41 8.03 -1.81
C CYS A 5 -23.11 7.96 -1.02
N LEU A 6 -22.99 8.83 0.00
CA LEU A 6 -22.39 8.55 1.31
C LEU A 6 -20.94 8.02 1.39
N PHE A 7 -20.15 8.04 0.31
CA PHE A 7 -18.73 7.66 0.33
C PHE A 7 -17.76 8.85 0.27
N SER A 8 -18.25 10.07 0.51
CA SER A 8 -17.39 11.26 0.67
C SER A 8 -17.07 11.54 2.14
N CYS A 9 -17.17 10.55 3.05
CA CYS A 9 -16.64 10.72 4.39
C CYS A 9 -15.11 10.81 4.33
N LEU A 10 -14.68 12.04 4.07
CA LEU A 10 -13.41 12.70 4.42
C LEU A 10 -12.14 11.94 4.07
N LEU A 11 -11.76 11.93 2.80
CA LEU A 11 -10.39 11.59 2.43
C LEU A 11 -9.39 12.47 3.21
N SER A 12 -8.45 11.83 3.89
CA SER A 12 -7.45 12.53 4.68
C SER A 12 -6.59 13.43 3.80
N SER A 13 -6.61 14.74 4.09
CA SER A 13 -5.86 15.73 3.30
C SER A 13 -4.36 15.74 3.60
N ILE A 14 -3.97 15.18 4.75
CA ILE A 14 -2.60 15.21 5.26
C ILE A 14 -1.95 13.85 4.99
N GLU A 15 -0.84 13.86 4.24
CA GLU A 15 -0.04 12.66 4.01
C GLU A 15 0.72 12.28 5.29
N PRO A 16 0.60 11.03 5.79
CA PRO A 16 1.29 10.60 6.98
C PRO A 16 2.76 10.35 6.66
N GLY A 17 3.65 10.92 7.47
CA GLY A 17 5.10 10.71 7.31
C GLY A 17 5.58 9.31 7.71
N ASN A 18 4.76 8.51 8.37
CA ASN A 18 5.10 7.14 8.78
C ASN A 18 3.85 6.28 9.04
N VAL A 19 4.07 4.96 9.13
CA VAL A 19 3.01 3.96 9.35
C VAL A 19 2.27 4.18 10.67
N ALA A 20 2.97 4.57 11.75
CA ALA A 20 2.34 4.77 13.05
C ALA A 20 1.32 5.92 13.05
N LYS A 21 1.52 6.95 12.22
CA LYS A 21 0.53 8.01 11.98
C LYS A 21 -0.60 7.52 11.07
N ALA A 22 -0.26 6.80 9.99
CA ALA A 22 -1.24 6.24 9.07
C ALA A 22 -2.24 5.30 9.76
N LEU A 23 -1.77 4.44 10.68
CA LEU A 23 -2.61 3.49 11.41
C LEU A 23 -3.61 4.15 12.40
N ARG A 24 -3.45 5.44 12.68
CA ARG A 24 -4.38 6.20 13.53
C ARG A 24 -5.49 6.88 12.72
N ASP A 25 -5.40 6.82 11.40
CA ASP A 25 -6.30 7.47 10.47
C ASP A 25 -7.01 6.39 9.63
N VAL A 26 -8.33 6.34 9.75
CA VAL A 26 -9.16 5.30 9.12
C VAL A 26 -9.07 5.33 7.60
N ASP A 27 -8.83 6.49 6.99
CA ASP A 27 -8.76 6.65 5.54
C ASP A 27 -7.47 6.03 5.01
N TRP A 28 -6.37 6.22 5.75
CA TRP A 28 -5.09 5.61 5.41
C TRP A 28 -5.08 4.12 5.68
N VAL A 29 -5.72 3.65 6.75
CA VAL A 29 -5.91 2.21 7.01
C VAL A 29 -6.70 1.57 5.87
N SER A 30 -7.77 2.23 5.41
CA SER A 30 -8.58 1.76 4.27
C SER A 30 -7.74 1.69 3.00
N ALA A 31 -6.95 2.72 2.69
CA ALA A 31 -6.05 2.71 1.54
C ALA A 31 -4.97 1.61 1.62
N MET A 32 -4.45 1.31 2.81
CA MET A 32 -3.51 0.19 3.02
C MET A 32 -4.18 -1.16 2.78
N GLN A 33 -5.41 -1.33 3.27
CA GLN A 33 -6.15 -2.56 3.07
C GLN A 33 -6.50 -2.77 1.59
N GLU A 34 -6.89 -1.70 0.88
CA GLU A 34 -7.14 -1.76 -0.56
C GLU A 34 -5.93 -2.30 -1.33
N GLU A 35 -4.72 -1.83 -1.01
CA GLU A 35 -3.47 -2.32 -1.62
C GLU A 35 -3.23 -3.80 -1.31
N LEU A 36 -3.34 -4.21 -0.03
CA LEU A 36 -3.15 -5.61 0.38
C LEU A 36 -4.17 -6.55 -0.27
N ASP A 37 -5.41 -6.09 -0.47
CA ASP A 37 -6.47 -6.85 -1.11
C ASP A 37 -6.23 -7.05 -2.61
N GLN A 38 -5.40 -6.22 -3.27
CA GLN A 38 -5.06 -6.42 -4.68
C GLN A 38 -4.21 -7.67 -4.91
N PHE A 39 -3.33 -8.00 -3.96
CA PHE A 39 -2.41 -9.14 -4.04
C PHE A 39 -3.11 -10.49 -4.29
N PRO A 40 -4.10 -10.92 -3.47
CA PRO A 40 -4.83 -12.15 -3.74
C PRO A 40 -5.72 -12.03 -4.98
N ARG A 41 -6.30 -10.85 -5.27
CA ARG A 41 -7.17 -10.63 -6.44
C ARG A 41 -6.42 -10.82 -7.75
N LEU A 42 -5.21 -10.31 -7.84
CA LEU A 42 -4.34 -10.42 -9.00
C LEU A 42 -3.57 -11.74 -9.04
N LYS A 43 -3.67 -12.58 -7.99
CA LYS A 43 -2.95 -13.86 -7.84
C LYS A 43 -1.42 -13.73 -7.96
N VAL A 44 -0.90 -12.53 -7.72
CA VAL A 44 0.54 -12.23 -7.85
C VAL A 44 1.31 -12.63 -6.59
N TRP A 45 0.66 -12.59 -5.42
CA TRP A 45 1.29 -12.83 -4.12
C TRP A 45 0.41 -13.76 -3.28
N ARG A 46 1.04 -14.68 -2.55
CA ARG A 46 0.38 -15.55 -1.57
C ARG A 46 0.96 -15.26 -0.19
N LEU A 47 0.08 -14.98 0.77
CA LEU A 47 0.50 -14.89 2.17
C LEU A 47 0.98 -16.28 2.63
N VAL A 48 2.23 -16.37 3.07
CA VAL A 48 2.84 -17.59 3.59
C VAL A 48 3.35 -17.36 5.00
N LEU A 49 3.40 -18.41 5.80
CA LEU A 49 4.10 -18.37 7.08
C LEU A 49 5.57 -18.06 6.85
N ARG A 50 6.18 -17.30 7.76
CA ARG A 50 7.61 -17.01 7.73
C ARG A 50 8.38 -18.34 7.76
N PRO A 51 9.20 -18.66 6.73
CA PRO A 51 10.02 -19.86 6.73
C PRO A 51 11.10 -19.75 7.82
N GLU A 52 11.41 -20.86 8.48
CA GLU A 52 12.51 -20.91 9.45
C GLU A 52 13.85 -20.63 8.76
N GLY A 53 14.72 -19.87 9.43
CA GLY A 53 16.06 -19.53 8.94
C GLY A 53 16.11 -18.53 7.78
N LYS A 54 14.98 -18.04 7.26
CA LYS A 54 14.95 -17.03 6.20
C LYS A 54 14.74 -15.61 6.74
N SER A 55 15.50 -14.66 6.21
CA SER A 55 15.27 -13.23 6.42
C SER A 55 14.01 -12.80 5.67
N VAL A 56 13.18 -11.98 6.32
CA VAL A 56 12.06 -11.34 5.63
C VAL A 56 12.57 -10.08 4.96
N ILE A 57 12.31 -9.95 3.66
CA ILE A 57 12.61 -8.74 2.90
C ILE A 57 11.89 -7.57 3.58
N LYS A 58 12.66 -6.54 3.93
CA LYS A 58 12.10 -5.33 4.52
C LYS A 58 11.19 -4.66 3.49
N ALA A 59 10.02 -4.21 3.92
CA ALA A 59 9.11 -3.42 3.09
C ALA A 59 8.78 -2.10 3.80
N LYS A 60 8.42 -1.09 3.02
CA LYS A 60 7.97 0.21 3.53
C LYS A 60 6.67 0.60 2.85
N TRP A 61 5.85 1.34 3.59
CA TRP A 61 4.65 1.97 3.07
C TRP A 61 4.96 3.35 2.51
N ILE A 62 4.37 3.65 1.35
CA ILE A 62 4.38 4.97 0.73
C ILE A 62 2.94 5.47 0.68
N PHE A 63 2.71 6.69 1.14
CA PHE A 63 1.38 7.30 1.21
C PHE A 63 1.33 8.53 0.29
N LYS A 64 0.32 8.61 -0.57
CA LYS A 64 0.10 9.75 -1.47
C LYS A 64 -1.37 10.07 -1.67
N ASN A 65 -1.66 11.36 -1.73
CA ASN A 65 -2.97 11.87 -2.10
C ASN A 65 -3.06 12.09 -3.61
N LYS A 66 -4.05 11.45 -4.24
CA LYS A 66 -4.48 11.84 -5.57
C LYS A 66 -5.36 13.07 -5.45
N LYS A 67 -5.01 14.09 -6.23
CA LYS A 67 -5.75 15.35 -6.31
C LYS A 67 -6.31 15.53 -7.72
N ASP A 68 -7.43 16.23 -7.83
CA ASP A 68 -7.96 16.69 -9.11
C ASP A 68 -7.27 17.99 -9.57
N GLU A 69 -7.75 18.54 -10.69
CA GLU A 69 -7.26 19.81 -11.26
C GLU A 69 -7.46 20.99 -10.31
N SER A 70 -8.46 20.90 -9.42
CA SER A 70 -8.75 21.90 -8.39
C SER A 70 -7.98 21.67 -7.08
N SER A 71 -7.01 20.74 -7.08
CA SER A 71 -6.22 20.34 -5.91
C SER A 71 -7.02 19.68 -4.77
N LEU A 72 -8.27 19.27 -5.01
CA LEU A 72 -9.08 18.55 -4.06
C LEU A 72 -8.64 17.09 -4.01
N VAL A 73 -8.48 16.54 -2.80
CA VAL A 73 -8.12 15.12 -2.62
C VAL A 73 -9.30 14.25 -3.04
N ILE A 74 -9.09 13.44 -4.08
CA ILE A 74 -10.09 12.51 -4.63
C ILE A 74 -9.82 11.06 -4.25
N ARG A 75 -8.61 10.73 -3.78
CA ARG A 75 -8.28 9.40 -3.26
C ARG A 75 -7.00 9.39 -2.43
N ASN A 76 -7.00 8.69 -1.29
CA ASN A 76 -5.78 8.29 -0.59
C ASN A 76 -5.21 7.03 -1.24
N LYS A 77 -3.91 7.00 -1.52
CA LYS A 77 -3.21 5.84 -2.05
C LYS A 77 -2.08 5.43 -1.12
N ALA A 78 -2.04 4.15 -0.78
CA ALA A 78 -0.94 3.52 -0.07
C ALA A 78 -0.30 2.47 -0.97
N TRP A 79 1.02 2.36 -0.95
CA TRP A 79 1.76 1.32 -1.67
C TRP A 79 2.73 0.62 -0.73
N LEU A 80 2.79 -0.71 -0.83
CA LEU A 80 3.78 -1.52 -0.12
C LEU A 80 4.94 -1.82 -1.05
N VAL A 81 6.12 -1.30 -0.72
CA VAL A 81 7.31 -1.42 -1.58
C VAL A 81 8.42 -2.16 -0.84
N ALA A 82 8.99 -3.17 -1.49
CA ALA A 82 10.17 -3.86 -1.00
C ALA A 82 11.39 -2.91 -0.96
N VAL A 83 12.13 -2.93 0.14
CA VAL A 83 13.38 -2.17 0.30
C VAL A 83 14.51 -3.09 -0.19
N GLY A 84 14.71 -3.08 -1.51
CA GLY A 84 15.53 -4.06 -2.23
C GLY A 84 17.04 -4.03 -2.01
N TYR A 85 17.58 -3.11 -1.19
CA TYR A 85 19.03 -2.99 -0.96
C TYR A 85 19.69 -4.22 -0.32
N SER A 86 18.91 -5.22 0.09
CA SER A 86 19.42 -6.47 0.67
C SER A 86 18.97 -7.73 -0.08
N GLN A 87 18.38 -7.58 -1.27
CA GLN A 87 18.00 -8.72 -2.10
C GLN A 87 19.25 -9.35 -2.73
N HIS A 88 19.37 -10.67 -2.58
CA HIS A 88 20.42 -11.46 -3.23
C HIS A 88 19.83 -12.25 -4.39
N GLU A 89 20.41 -12.10 -5.58
CA GLU A 89 20.08 -12.89 -6.76
C GLU A 89 20.23 -14.40 -6.47
N GLY A 90 19.27 -15.22 -6.92
CA GLY A 90 19.22 -16.66 -6.66
C GLY A 90 18.81 -17.05 -5.24
N ILE A 91 18.53 -16.08 -4.37
CA ILE A 91 17.95 -16.30 -3.02
C ILE A 91 16.58 -15.61 -2.93
N ASP A 92 16.52 -14.33 -3.29
CA ASP A 92 15.33 -13.48 -3.15
C ASP A 92 14.59 -13.25 -4.48
N TYR A 93 15.27 -13.43 -5.62
CA TYR A 93 14.68 -13.43 -6.95
C TYR A 93 15.55 -14.22 -7.94
N ASP A 94 14.90 -14.87 -8.91
CA ASP A 94 15.58 -15.68 -9.93
C ASP A 94 15.66 -14.97 -11.31
N GLU A 95 14.84 -13.92 -11.53
CA GLU A 95 14.79 -13.18 -12.80
C GLU A 95 14.56 -11.67 -12.55
N THR A 96 15.23 -10.83 -13.34
CA THR A 96 14.95 -9.39 -13.45
C THR A 96 14.22 -9.11 -14.77
N PHE A 97 13.02 -8.52 -14.70
CA PHE A 97 12.30 -8.08 -15.89
C PHE A 97 12.89 -6.75 -16.39
N ALA A 98 13.35 -6.72 -17.65
CA ALA A 98 13.86 -5.54 -18.36
C ALA A 98 12.87 -5.04 -19.42
#